data_AF-A0A651FTB0-F1
#
_entry.id   AF-A0A651FTB0-F1
#
_cell.length_a   1.000
_cell.length_b   1.000
_cell.length_c   1.000
_cell.angle_alpha   90.00
_cell.angle_beta   90.00
_cell.angle_gamma   90.00
#
_symmetry.space_group_name_H-M   'P 1'
#
loop_
_entity.id
_entity.type
_entity.pdbx_description
1 polymer ?
#
loop_
_entity_poly.entity_id
_entity_poly.type
_entity_poly.pdbx_seq_one_letter_code
_entity_poly.pdbx_strand_id
1 'polypeptide(L)' 'MKEPLNLVFDDNPRKRGRDASEAEPGMTLGREAIFRINALEGLTPSKEMLERFADFDRRGLTPEQQRAEIIRDFKRER' A
#
# COMPACT_ATOMS: atom_id res chain seq x y z
N MET A 1 -22.00 15.09 -51.86
CA MET A 1 -21.46 15.68 -50.61
C MET A 1 -19.95 15.51 -50.63
N LYS A 2 -19.23 16.52 -50.14
CA LYS A 2 -17.77 16.73 -50.25
C LYS A 2 -16.96 15.79 -49.34
N GLU A 3 -15.73 15.49 -49.78
CA GLU A 3 -14.57 14.85 -49.13
C GLU A 3 -14.16 15.44 -47.74
N PRO A 4 -13.22 14.86 -46.93
CA PRO A 4 -12.06 14.05 -47.36
C PRO A 4 -11.52 12.89 -46.46
N LEU A 5 -10.56 12.16 -47.04
CA LEU A 5 -9.50 11.39 -46.37
C LEU A 5 -8.73 12.23 -45.32
N ASN A 6 -8.32 11.59 -44.22
CA ASN A 6 -6.96 11.63 -43.64
C ASN A 6 -6.90 10.68 -42.43
N LEU A 7 -6.17 9.55 -42.53
CA LEU A 7 -4.73 9.39 -42.28
C LEU A 7 -4.41 9.25 -40.77
N VAL A 8 -4.12 8.00 -40.37
CA VAL A 8 -3.08 7.46 -39.45
C VAL A 8 -2.44 8.51 -38.50
N PHE A 9 -2.28 8.32 -37.19
CA PHE A 9 -1.46 7.34 -36.48
C PHE A 9 -1.80 7.40 -34.98
N ASP A 10 -2.08 6.27 -34.34
CA ASP A 10 -1.53 6.03 -33.00
C ASP A 10 -1.32 4.52 -32.81
N ASP A 11 -0.43 3.98 -33.64
CA ASP A 11 0.26 2.72 -33.35
C ASP A 11 1.24 3.02 -32.21
N ASN A 12 0.71 3.23 -31.01
CA ASN A 12 1.49 3.46 -29.81
C ASN A 12 1.83 2.10 -29.19
N PRO A 13 3.02 1.52 -29.47
CA PRO A 13 3.40 0.25 -28.86
C PRO A 13 3.56 0.34 -27.34
N ARG A 14 3.52 1.54 -26.72
CA ARG A 14 3.69 1.71 -25.27
C ARG A 14 2.43 1.40 -24.46
N LYS A 15 1.28 1.16 -25.10
CA LYS A 15 0.07 0.65 -24.44
C LYS A 15 -0.22 -0.82 -24.80
N ARG A 16 0.76 -1.55 -25.33
CA ARG A 16 0.70 -3.02 -25.28
C ARG A 16 0.86 -3.43 -23.81
N GLY A 17 -0.11 -4.20 -23.34
CA GLY A 17 -0.28 -4.57 -21.96
C GLY A 17 1.03 -4.98 -21.29
N ARG A 18 1.23 -4.48 -20.07
CA ARG A 18 1.53 -5.47 -19.05
C ARG A 18 0.24 -6.24 -18.88
N ASP A 19 0.13 -7.34 -19.60
CA ASP A 19 -0.72 -8.42 -19.15
C ASP A 19 -0.42 -8.54 -17.65
N ALA A 20 -1.45 -8.38 -16.81
CA ALA A 20 -1.36 -8.69 -15.39
C ALA A 20 -1.23 -10.21 -15.22
N SER A 21 -0.32 -10.82 -15.98
CA SER A 21 0.07 -12.20 -15.88
C SER A 21 0.72 -12.33 -14.52
N GLU A 22 -0.05 -12.86 -13.58
CA GLU A 22 0.40 -13.37 -12.30
C GLU A 22 1.30 -12.38 -11.56
N ALA A 23 0.70 -11.35 -10.96
CA ALA A 23 1.38 -10.64 -9.89
C ALA A 23 1.77 -11.68 -8.83
N GLU A 24 3.06 -12.01 -8.75
CA GLU A 24 3.62 -12.86 -7.71
C GLU A 24 3.00 -12.47 -6.36
N PRO A 25 2.50 -13.44 -5.56
CA PRO A 25 1.85 -13.12 -4.30
C PRO A 25 2.81 -12.33 -3.43
N GLY A 26 2.48 -11.05 -3.21
CA GLY A 26 3.33 -10.15 -2.44
C GLY A 26 3.57 -10.69 -1.04
N MET A 27 4.83 -10.73 -0.61
CA MET A 27 5.17 -11.10 0.76
C MET A 27 4.74 -10.00 1.72
N THR A 28 3.92 -10.35 2.72
CA THR A 28 3.55 -9.43 3.80
C THR A 28 4.43 -9.69 5.02
N LEU A 29 5.13 -8.66 5.49
CA LEU A 29 5.90 -8.72 6.73
C LEU A 29 4.98 -8.45 7.92
N GLY A 30 5.06 -9.31 8.93
CA GLY A 30 4.40 -9.09 10.21
C GLY A 30 5.07 -7.97 11.04
N ARG A 31 4.37 -7.53 12.09
CA ARG A 31 4.81 -6.48 13.02
C ARG A 31 6.22 -6.71 13.57
N GLU A 32 6.51 -7.92 14.05
CA GLU A 32 7.84 -8.23 14.60
C GLU A 32 8.95 -8.11 13.57
N ALA A 33 8.71 -8.52 12.32
CA ALA A 33 9.69 -8.42 11.25
C ALA A 33 10.01 -6.95 10.93
N ILE A 34 8.99 -6.09 10.87
CA ILE A 34 9.16 -4.65 10.68
C ILE A 34 9.93 -4.02 11.85
N PHE A 35 9.63 -4.40 13.11
CA PHE A 35 10.37 -3.87 14.25
C PHE A 35 11.86 -4.25 14.23
N ARG A 36 12.19 -5.48 13.80
CA ARG A 36 13.58 -5.89 13.64
C ARG A 36 14.29 -5.10 12.54
N ILE A 37 13.60 -4.85 11.41
CA ILE A 37 14.15 -4.02 10.33
C ILE A 37 14.39 -2.59 10.82
N ASN A 38 13.39 -1.97 11.44
CA ASN A 38 13.49 -0.61 11.99
C ASN A 38 14.63 -0.49 13.02
N ALA A 39 14.85 -1.51 13.84
CA ALA A 39 15.94 -1.51 14.81
C ALA A 39 17.33 -1.44 14.15
N LEU A 40 17.51 -1.99 12.95
CA LEU A 40 18.76 -1.85 12.19
C LEU A 40 19.01 -0.40 11.75
N GLU A 41 17.94 0.38 11.57
CA GLU A 41 17.98 1.82 11.26
C GLU A 41 18.03 2.69 12.52
N GLY A 42 18.08 2.08 13.72
CA GLY A 42 18.04 2.78 15.00
C GLY A 42 16.63 3.30 15.37
N LEU A 43 15.60 2.90 14.63
CA LEU A 43 14.22 3.26 14.90
C LEU A 43 13.60 2.22 15.86
N THR A 44 13.09 2.71 16.99
CA THR A 44 12.38 1.88 17.96
C THR A 44 10.92 2.33 18.09
N PRO A 45 9.97 1.40 18.23
CA PRO A 45 8.58 1.77 18.45
C PRO A 45 8.45 2.50 19.80
N SER A 46 7.68 3.59 19.81
CA SER A 46 7.37 4.30 21.04
C SER A 46 6.50 3.44 21.97
N LYS A 47 6.52 3.74 23.27
CA LYS A 47 5.66 3.07 24.25
C LYS A 47 4.17 3.17 23.87
N GLU A 48 3.74 4.35 23.41
CA GLU A 48 2.37 4.60 22.96
C GLU A 48 1.98 3.71 21.77
N MET A 49 2.89 3.54 20.81
CA MET A 49 2.65 2.65 19.66
C MET A 49 2.50 1.19 20.11
N LEU A 50 3.34 0.71 21.04
CA LEU A 50 3.24 -0.64 21.59
C LEU A 50 1.91 -0.86 22.34
N GLU A 51 1.48 0.12 23.13
CA GLU A 51 0.21 0.08 23.86
C GLU A 51 -0.99 0.04 22.91
N ARG A 52 -0.97 0.82 21.82
CA ARG A 52 -2.01 0.76 20.78
C ARG A 52 -2.07 -0.60 20.12
N PHE A 53 -0.92 -1.19 19.78
CA PHE A 53 -0.90 -2.53 19.20
C PHE A 53 -1.43 -3.60 20.15
N ALA A 54 -1.12 -3.51 21.44
CA ALA A 54 -1.69 -4.39 22.45
C ALA A 54 -3.22 -4.20 22.59
N ASP A 55 -3.72 -2.98 22.43
CA ASP A 55 -5.16 -2.71 22.41
C ASP A 55 -5.84 -3.31 21.17
N PHE A 56 -5.22 -3.20 19.99
CA PHE A 56 -5.73 -3.82 18.77
C PHE A 56 -5.80 -5.34 18.88
N ASP A 57 -4.77 -5.96 19.46
CA ASP A 57 -4.74 -7.40 19.73
C ASP A 57 -5.84 -7.79 20.71
N ARG A 58 -6.05 -7.01 21.78
CA ARG A 58 -7.13 -7.23 22.76
C ARG A 58 -8.53 -7.10 22.14
N ARG A 59 -8.70 -6.15 21.22
CA ARG A 59 -9.95 -5.90 20.49
C ARG A 59 -10.18 -6.90 19.35
N GLY A 60 -9.19 -7.74 19.02
CA GLY A 60 -9.27 -8.71 17.94
C GLY A 60 -9.42 -8.05 16.56
N LEU A 61 -8.80 -6.88 16.35
CA LEU A 61 -8.93 -6.16 15.09
C LEU A 61 -8.24 -6.88 13.94
N THR A 62 -8.92 -6.98 12.81
CA THR A 62 -8.33 -7.42 11.54
C THR A 62 -7.25 -6.43 11.06
N PRO A 63 -6.30 -6.86 10.22
CA PRO A 63 -5.28 -5.96 9.67
C PRO A 63 -5.86 -4.72 8.98
N GLU A 64 -6.98 -4.87 8.27
CA GLU A 64 -7.68 -3.78 7.59
C GLU A 64 -8.22 -2.75 8.59
N GLN A 65 -8.81 -3.21 9.69
CA GLN A 65 -9.32 -2.35 10.76
C GLN A 65 -8.20 -1.64 11.50
N GLN A 66 -7.10 -2.34 11.79
CA GLN A 66 -5.92 -1.72 12.41
C GLN A 66 -5.38 -0.58 11.54
N ARG A 67 -5.26 -0.81 10.22
CA ARG A 67 -4.84 0.24 9.27
C ARG A 67 -5.80 1.42 9.26
N ALA A 68 -7.11 1.17 9.25
CA ALA A 68 -8.12 2.23 9.26
C ALA A 68 -8.04 3.10 10.54
N GLU A 69 -7.84 2.48 11.70
CA GLU A 69 -7.67 3.19 12.98
C GLU A 69 -6.39 4.04 12.99
N ILE A 70 -5.25 3.49 12.53
CA ILE A 70 -4.00 4.24 12.41
C ILE A 70 -4.17 5.43 11.47
N ILE A 71 -4.78 5.21 10.30
CA ILE A 71 -5.04 6.29 9.34
C ILE A 71 -5.94 7.34 9.99
N ARG A 72 -7.03 6.97 10.66
CA ARG A 72 -7.92 7.92 11.33
C ARG A 72 -7.16 8.78 12.33
N ASP A 73 -6.33 8.18 13.16
CA ASP A 73 -5.64 8.87 14.25
C ASP A 73 -4.50 9.79 13.75
N PHE A 74 -3.86 9.44 12.63
CA PHE A 74 -2.70 10.17 12.10
C PHE A 74 -2.96 10.86 10.76
N LYS A 75 -4.21 10.87 10.28
CA LYS A 75 -4.59 11.66 9.11
C LYS A 75 -4.44 13.12 9.48
N ARG A 76 -3.30 13.70 9.10
CA ARG A 76 -3.06 15.12 9.17
C ARG A 76 -4.15 15.83 8.36
N GLU A 77 -5.01 16.61 9.03
CA GLU A 77 -5.85 17.58 8.34
C GLU A 77 -4.92 18.49 7.54
N ARG A 78 -5.12 18.49 6.23
CA ARG A 78 -4.34 19.30 5.30
C ARG A 78 -5.02 20.63 5.07
#